data_AF-A0A2H0H6N6-F1
#
_entry.id   AF-A0A2H0H6N6-F1
#
_cell.length_a   1.000
_cell.length_b   1.000
_cell.length_c   1.000
_cell.angle_alpha   90.00
_cell.angle_beta   90.00
_cell.angle_gamma   90.00
#
_symmetry.space_group_name_H-M   'P 1'
#
loop_
_entity.id
_entity.type
_entity.pdbx_description
1 polymer ?
#
loop_
_entity_poly.entity_id
_entity_poly.type
_entity_poly.pdbx_seq_one_letter_code
_entity_poly.pdbx_strand_id
1 'polypeptide(L)'
;MAKLNFNQLNTRTLFGVKEILLSRGFDVIHEDDYEKLLIKESNWEDEIWEKLYIVFDNYKLRKDLKQFLYQKKDIQTNEVKEITKHSKFVNEYQRFDNTFEWFAGEMMIKKFSAFSASFGIEIKNIKRNSTNTSAGDYDSLVVLRDMNLAYFECKAGSFDESAIQKCYERMLSLNCEYSILFCVEDLNKDNIKWKSSKVKIPVVNGHQLNMIFVKDNPKDLIYDLHNCYIIDMKGSIENKIKTILRVNAAKINQLHYGIGIDKETFKNLGYIVETLNNQQYVGWEDAKITL
;
A
#
# COMPACT_ATOMS: atom_id res chain seq x y z
N MET A 1 -2.26 18.57 26.05
CA MET A 1 -2.26 17.13 25.69
C MET A 1 -2.95 16.37 26.81
N ALA A 2 -4.04 15.66 26.50
CA ALA A 2 -4.68 14.79 27.48
C ALA A 2 -3.78 13.57 27.73
N LYS A 3 -3.44 13.31 28.99
CA LYS A 3 -2.73 12.08 29.39
C LYS A 3 -3.65 10.89 29.11
N LEU A 4 -3.24 10.01 28.21
CA LEU A 4 -3.90 8.72 27.96
C LEU A 4 -3.92 7.92 29.27
N ASN A 5 -5.12 7.50 29.68
CA ASN A 5 -5.35 6.77 30.92
C ASN A 5 -5.03 5.29 30.68
N PHE A 6 -4.25 4.65 31.56
CA PHE A 6 -3.80 3.25 31.41
C PHE A 6 -4.94 2.20 31.31
N ASN A 7 -6.19 2.61 31.54
CA ASN A 7 -7.39 1.79 31.36
C ASN A 7 -8.02 1.90 29.95
N GLN A 8 -7.47 2.71 29.04
CA GLN A 8 -7.82 2.64 27.63
C GLN A 8 -7.06 1.46 27.02
N LEU A 9 -7.79 0.38 26.73
CA LEU A 9 -7.30 -0.77 25.99
C LEU A 9 -6.48 -0.28 24.79
N ASN A 10 -5.22 -0.70 24.72
CA ASN A 10 -4.36 -0.40 23.58
C ASN A 10 -4.96 -1.12 22.36
N THR A 11 -5.73 -0.38 21.56
CA THR A 11 -6.43 -0.93 20.38
C THR A 11 -5.46 -1.55 19.39
N ARG A 12 -4.20 -1.08 19.33
CA ARG A 12 -3.16 -1.68 18.50
C ARG A 12 -2.82 -3.10 18.93
N THR A 13 -2.91 -3.41 20.22
CA THR A 13 -2.64 -4.75 20.78
C THR A 13 -3.86 -5.66 20.67
N LEU A 14 -5.07 -5.14 20.86
CA LEU A 14 -6.28 -5.96 20.74
C LEU A 14 -6.61 -6.34 19.29
N PHE A 15 -6.31 -5.43 18.36
CA PHE A 15 -6.62 -5.57 16.95
C PHE A 15 -5.32 -5.53 16.14
N GLY A 16 -4.29 -6.22 16.63
CA GLY A 16 -3.00 -6.32 15.96
C GLY A 16 -3.07 -7.16 14.69
N VAL A 17 -2.15 -6.92 13.75
CA VAL A 17 -2.09 -7.66 12.48
C VAL A 17 -1.96 -9.16 12.74
N LYS A 18 -1.11 -9.56 13.68
CA LYS A 18 -0.92 -10.95 14.08
C LYS A 18 -2.21 -11.61 14.56
N GLU A 19 -2.95 -10.95 15.45
CA GLU A 19 -4.20 -11.47 16.02
C GLU A 19 -5.26 -11.64 14.93
N ILE A 20 -5.37 -10.67 14.00
CA ILE A 20 -6.29 -10.75 12.87
C ILE A 20 -5.88 -11.89 11.92
N LEU A 21 -4.60 -12.02 11.59
CA LEU A 21 -4.10 -13.10 10.73
C LEU A 21 -4.34 -14.48 11.36
N LEU A 22 -4.04 -14.64 12.65
CA LEU A 22 -4.30 -15.87 13.40
C LEU A 22 -5.80 -16.20 13.39
N SER A 23 -6.68 -15.21 13.58
CA SER A 23 -8.14 -15.42 13.53
C SER A 23 -8.64 -15.88 12.16
N ARG A 24 -7.89 -15.57 11.09
CA ARG A 24 -8.14 -16.00 9.71
C ARG A 24 -7.45 -17.33 9.37
N GLY A 25 -6.74 -17.94 10.32
CA GLY A 25 -6.06 -19.23 10.14
C GLY A 25 -4.65 -19.15 9.54
N PHE A 26 -4.01 -17.97 9.57
CA PHE A 26 -2.64 -17.78 9.09
C PHE A 26 -1.63 -17.82 10.25
N ASP A 27 -0.51 -18.49 10.01
CA ASP A 27 0.63 -18.53 10.94
C ASP A 27 1.66 -17.46 10.58
N VAL A 28 1.83 -16.46 11.43
CA VAL A 28 2.88 -15.45 11.29
C VAL A 28 4.20 -16.00 11.83
N ILE A 29 5.22 -16.07 10.96
CA ILE A 29 6.57 -16.53 11.29
C ILE A 29 7.39 -15.36 11.86
N HIS A 30 7.25 -14.20 11.25
CA HIS A 30 8.10 -13.03 11.51
C HIS A 30 7.33 -11.73 11.28
N GLU A 31 7.68 -10.72 12.07
CA GLU A 31 7.32 -9.31 11.89
C GLU A 31 8.58 -8.49 12.18
N ASP A 32 8.93 -7.55 11.31
CA ASP A 32 10.06 -6.66 11.57
C ASP A 32 9.75 -5.68 12.71
N ASP A 33 10.79 -5.21 13.38
CA ASP A 33 10.71 -4.27 14.48
C ASP A 33 11.60 -3.03 14.24
N TYR A 34 11.69 -2.15 15.24
CA TYR A 34 12.47 -0.92 15.16
C TYR A 34 13.97 -1.17 14.87
N GLU A 35 14.51 -2.38 15.11
CA GLU A 35 15.90 -2.72 14.78
C GLU A 35 16.16 -2.79 13.27
N LYS A 36 15.12 -2.73 12.45
CA LYS A 36 15.17 -2.73 10.98
C LYS A 36 14.98 -1.35 10.36
N LEU A 37 14.60 -0.36 11.17
CA LEU A 37 14.28 0.99 10.74
C LEU A 37 15.52 1.91 10.73
N LEU A 38 15.42 3.06 10.07
CA LEU A 38 16.47 4.09 10.06
C LEU A 38 16.74 4.68 11.45
N ILE A 39 15.79 4.56 12.37
CA ILE A 39 15.90 4.96 13.77
C ILE A 39 15.76 3.72 14.66
N LYS A 40 16.84 3.38 15.38
CA LYS A 40 16.83 2.29 16.37
C LYS A 40 16.40 2.80 17.75
N GLU A 41 15.12 3.13 17.88
CA GLU A 41 14.53 3.62 19.13
C GLU A 41 13.25 2.85 19.46
N SER A 42 13.24 2.09 20.56
CA SER A 42 12.07 1.28 20.92
C SER A 42 10.92 2.13 21.50
N ASN A 43 11.22 3.33 22.01
CA ASN A 43 10.22 4.25 22.51
C ASN A 43 9.53 5.00 21.35
N TRP A 44 8.35 4.52 20.95
CA TRP A 44 7.53 5.14 19.90
C TRP A 44 7.00 6.55 20.24
N GLU A 45 7.10 6.98 21.50
CA GLU A 45 6.73 8.33 21.92
C GLU A 45 7.86 9.35 21.77
N ASP A 46 9.08 8.91 21.41
CA ASP A 46 10.20 9.81 21.15
C ASP A 46 9.89 10.74 19.97
N GLU A 47 10.21 12.03 20.11
CA GLU A 47 9.96 13.07 19.11
C GLU A 47 10.60 12.75 17.75
N ILE A 48 11.69 11.96 17.74
CA ILE A 48 12.35 11.53 16.50
C ILE A 48 11.41 10.78 15.55
N TRP A 49 10.44 10.03 16.09
CA TRP A 49 9.46 9.29 15.27
C TRP A 49 8.51 10.21 14.54
N GLU A 50 8.11 11.32 15.16
CA GLU A 50 7.29 12.33 14.48
C GLU A 50 8.08 13.07 13.40
N LYS A 51 9.36 13.38 13.66
CA LYS A 51 10.25 13.97 12.64
C LYS A 51 10.44 13.02 11.46
N LEU A 52 10.66 11.73 11.72
CA LEU A 52 10.78 10.70 10.70
C LEU A 52 9.49 10.57 9.88
N TYR A 53 8.34 10.58 10.55
CA TYR A 53 7.04 10.57 9.90
C TYR A 53 6.88 11.79 8.96
N ILE A 54 7.22 13.01 9.42
CA ILE A 54 7.17 14.22 8.59
C ILE A 54 8.08 14.12 7.36
N VAL A 55 9.30 13.60 7.53
CA VAL A 55 10.24 13.40 6.41
C VAL A 55 9.67 12.41 5.40
N PHE A 56 9.06 11.33 5.84
CA PHE A 56 8.43 10.36 4.94
C PHE A 56 7.07 10.80 4.38
N ASP A 57 6.34 11.71 5.01
CA ASP A 57 5.08 12.27 4.48
C ASP A 57 5.35 13.33 3.38
N ASN A 58 6.51 14.00 3.44
CA ASN A 58 6.89 15.02 2.48
C ASN A 58 7.77 14.49 1.33
N TYR A 59 7.29 14.59 0.09
CA TYR A 59 8.03 14.13 -1.10
C TYR A 59 9.44 14.72 -1.23
N LYS A 60 9.63 16.02 -0.94
CA LYS A 60 10.93 16.68 -1.06
C LYS A 60 11.92 16.16 -0.01
N LEU A 61 11.47 16.03 1.23
CA LEU A 61 12.29 15.55 2.34
C LEU A 61 12.67 14.08 2.16
N ARG A 62 11.70 13.22 1.83
CA ARG A 62 11.92 11.80 1.52
C ARG A 62 12.91 11.61 0.37
N LYS A 63 12.80 12.43 -0.68
CA LYS A 63 13.73 12.42 -1.82
C LYS A 63 15.15 12.83 -1.42
N ASP A 64 15.29 13.86 -0.59
CA ASP A 64 16.59 14.30 -0.06
C ASP A 64 17.24 13.19 0.79
N LEU A 65 16.48 12.59 1.72
CA LEU A 65 16.95 11.44 2.52
C LEU A 65 17.36 10.25 1.66
N LYS A 66 16.55 9.89 0.65
CA LYS A 66 16.89 8.81 -0.29
C LYS A 66 18.18 9.10 -1.06
N GLN A 67 18.36 10.34 -1.55
CA GLN A 67 19.57 10.73 -2.27
C GLN A 67 20.82 10.70 -1.36
N PHE A 68 20.70 11.13 -0.11
CA PHE A 68 21.75 11.01 0.88
C PHE A 68 22.15 9.54 1.11
N LEU A 69 21.17 8.65 1.33
CA LEU A 69 21.44 7.24 1.64
C LEU A 69 21.99 6.45 0.44
N TYR A 70 21.36 6.58 -0.74
CA TYR A 70 21.64 5.77 -1.93
C TYR A 70 22.77 6.35 -2.80
N GLN A 71 22.86 7.68 -2.90
CA GLN A 71 23.78 8.37 -3.81
C GLN A 71 24.90 9.10 -3.09
N LYS A 72 24.93 9.06 -1.74
CA LYS A 72 25.91 9.76 -0.89
C LYS A 72 26.01 11.26 -1.20
N LYS A 73 24.88 11.87 -1.59
CA LYS A 73 24.77 13.31 -1.82
C LYS A 73 24.63 14.06 -0.50
N ASP A 74 25.08 15.31 -0.49
CA ASP A 74 24.90 16.19 0.66
C ASP A 74 23.42 16.47 0.94
N ILE A 75 23.08 16.54 2.23
CA ILE A 75 21.71 16.80 2.69
C ILE A 75 21.35 18.27 2.47
N GLN A 76 20.23 18.51 1.79
CA GLN A 76 19.79 19.85 1.40
C GLN A 76 18.81 20.47 2.40
N THR A 77 18.09 19.66 3.18
CA THR A 77 17.00 20.10 4.07
C THR A 77 17.34 19.93 5.56
N ASN A 78 16.81 20.81 6.41
CA ASN A 78 17.16 20.83 7.84
C ASN A 78 16.54 19.66 8.59
N GLU A 79 15.32 19.29 8.24
CA GLU A 79 14.58 18.17 8.81
C GLU A 79 15.33 16.85 8.60
N VAL A 80 15.89 16.64 7.40
CA VAL A 80 16.72 15.46 7.11
C VAL A 80 18.06 15.53 7.86
N LYS A 81 18.64 16.73 8.05
CA LYS A 81 19.86 16.90 8.87
C LYS A 81 19.61 16.56 10.34
N GLU A 82 18.45 16.91 10.88
CA GLU A 82 18.10 16.60 12.27
C GLU A 82 17.99 15.09 12.48
N ILE A 83 17.32 14.38 11.57
CA ILE A 83 17.20 12.91 11.65
C ILE A 83 18.56 12.25 11.51
N THR A 84 19.35 12.62 10.50
CA THR A 84 20.62 11.95 10.18
C THR A 84 21.73 12.21 11.21
N LYS A 85 21.60 13.27 12.01
CA LYS A 85 22.50 13.57 13.15
C LYS A 85 22.02 12.96 14.47
N HIS A 86 20.83 12.38 14.51
CA HIS A 86 20.31 11.76 15.73
C HIS A 86 21.17 10.55 16.13
N SER A 87 21.41 10.37 17.43
CA SER A 87 22.30 9.31 17.94
C SER A 87 21.82 7.89 17.62
N LYS A 88 20.52 7.73 17.38
CA LYS A 88 19.87 6.47 17.02
C LYS A 88 19.76 6.22 15.52
N PHE A 89 20.21 7.17 14.70
CA PHE A 89 20.12 7.05 13.24
C PHE A 89 21.13 6.03 12.71
N VAL A 90 20.68 5.16 11.81
CA VAL A 90 21.52 4.17 11.15
C VAL A 90 21.63 4.47 9.67
N ASN A 91 22.84 4.74 9.21
CA ASN A 91 23.14 5.11 7.83
C ASN A 91 23.28 3.87 6.92
N GLU A 92 22.17 3.14 6.73
CA GLU A 92 22.09 1.98 5.84
C GLU A 92 20.94 2.15 4.85
N TYR A 93 21.20 1.95 3.56
CA TYR A 93 20.19 2.22 2.53
C TYR A 93 19.02 1.24 2.59
N GLN A 94 19.24 -0.03 2.94
CA GLN A 94 18.17 -1.03 3.02
C GLN A 94 17.13 -0.67 4.10
N ARG A 95 17.55 0.00 5.17
CA ARG A 95 16.65 0.48 6.23
C ARG A 95 15.69 1.55 5.73
N PHE A 96 16.03 2.26 4.66
CA PHE A 96 15.12 3.21 4.03
C PHE A 96 13.86 2.52 3.53
N ASP A 97 14.01 1.36 2.89
CA ASP A 97 12.89 0.58 2.36
C ASP A 97 12.00 0.08 3.51
N ASN A 98 12.56 -0.56 4.53
CA ASN A 98 11.80 -1.00 5.72
C ASN A 98 11.13 0.18 6.46
N THR A 99 11.78 1.35 6.51
CA THR A 99 11.18 2.56 7.10
C THR A 99 10.05 3.11 6.25
N PHE A 100 10.12 2.93 4.93
CA PHE A 100 9.03 3.30 4.05
C PHE A 100 7.80 2.42 4.26
N GLU A 101 8.01 1.11 4.43
CA GLU A 101 6.98 0.13 4.74
C GLU A 101 6.28 0.46 6.07
N TRP A 102 7.06 0.70 7.12
CA TRP A 102 6.55 1.18 8.41
C TRP A 102 5.72 2.47 8.28
N PHE A 103 6.24 3.46 7.55
CA PHE A 103 5.54 4.73 7.33
C PHE A 103 4.19 4.54 6.64
N ALA A 104 4.12 3.67 5.62
CA ALA A 104 2.89 3.41 4.89
C ALA A 104 1.78 2.88 5.82
N GLY A 105 2.13 1.97 6.73
CA GLY A 105 1.23 1.47 7.77
C GLY A 105 0.84 2.53 8.80
N GLU A 106 1.81 3.24 9.38
CA GLU A 106 1.55 4.27 10.41
C GLU A 106 0.70 5.43 9.88
N MET A 107 0.84 5.78 8.60
CA MET A 107 -0.02 6.78 7.96
C MET A 107 -1.50 6.39 8.03
N MET A 108 -1.82 5.10 7.84
CA MET A 108 -3.21 4.63 7.98
C MET A 108 -3.73 4.74 9.40
N ILE A 109 -2.89 4.52 10.41
CA ILE A 109 -3.28 4.69 11.80
C ILE A 109 -3.50 6.17 12.10
N LYS A 110 -2.49 7.02 11.84
CA LYS A 110 -2.51 8.45 12.21
C LYS A 110 -3.55 9.27 11.45
N LYS A 111 -3.73 9.01 10.15
CA LYS A 111 -4.58 9.85 9.28
C LYS A 111 -5.93 9.23 8.97
N PHE A 112 -6.03 7.90 9.01
CA PHE A 112 -7.21 7.15 8.57
C PHE A 112 -7.81 6.26 9.65
N SER A 113 -7.33 6.40 10.89
CA SER A 113 -7.86 5.72 12.08
C SER A 113 -7.87 4.19 11.97
N ALA A 114 -6.96 3.59 11.19
CA ALA A 114 -6.75 2.15 11.22
C ALA A 114 -6.43 1.68 12.65
N PHE A 115 -6.80 0.46 12.99
CA PHE A 115 -6.57 -0.07 14.34
C PHE A 115 -5.09 -0.33 14.62
N SER A 116 -4.41 -0.95 13.66
CA SER A 116 -3.01 -1.32 13.77
C SER A 116 -2.37 -1.48 12.39
N ALA A 117 -1.04 -1.56 12.37
CA ALA A 117 -0.26 -1.92 11.21
C ALA A 117 1.01 -2.65 11.66
N SER A 118 1.51 -3.54 10.81
CA SER A 118 2.82 -4.19 10.92
C SER A 118 3.55 -4.06 9.59
N PHE A 119 4.87 -4.26 9.60
CA PHE A 119 5.71 -4.23 8.41
C PHE A 119 6.71 -5.39 8.42
N GLY A 120 7.25 -5.74 7.25
CA GLY A 120 8.17 -6.86 7.08
C GLY A 120 7.60 -8.19 7.62
N ILE A 121 6.34 -8.50 7.29
CA ILE A 121 5.65 -9.69 7.80
C ILE A 121 5.97 -10.92 6.93
N GLU A 122 6.34 -12.02 7.57
CA GLU A 122 6.47 -13.34 6.93
C GLU A 122 5.39 -14.30 7.42
N ILE A 123 4.65 -14.92 6.51
CA ILE A 123 3.55 -15.84 6.79
C ILE A 123 3.84 -17.23 6.22
N LYS A 124 3.58 -18.25 7.03
CA LYS A 124 3.83 -19.66 6.69
C LYS A 124 2.82 -20.19 5.67
N ASN A 125 3.27 -21.16 4.87
CA ASN A 125 2.42 -22.03 4.05
C ASN A 125 1.49 -21.32 3.05
N ILE A 126 1.81 -20.09 2.65
CA ILE A 126 1.08 -19.45 1.54
C ILE A 126 1.53 -20.06 0.23
N LYS A 127 0.57 -20.48 -0.60
CA LYS A 127 0.82 -21.04 -1.93
C LYS A 127 1.70 -20.07 -2.71
N ARG A 128 2.80 -20.56 -3.30
CA ARG A 128 3.69 -19.74 -4.12
C ARG A 128 2.87 -19.03 -5.21
N ASN A 129 3.19 -17.76 -5.40
CA ASN A 129 2.53 -16.91 -6.39
C ASN A 129 2.84 -17.42 -7.81
N SER A 130 2.24 -16.84 -8.86
CA SER A 130 2.43 -17.32 -10.22
C SER A 130 3.88 -17.14 -10.73
N THR A 131 4.71 -16.39 -10.00
CA THR A 131 6.13 -16.18 -10.27
C THR A 131 7.04 -17.14 -9.51
N ASN A 132 6.46 -18.13 -8.81
CA ASN A 132 7.16 -19.15 -8.01
C ASN A 132 8.02 -18.59 -6.86
N THR A 133 7.76 -17.34 -6.45
CA THR A 133 8.37 -16.74 -5.25
C THR A 133 7.48 -17.00 -4.03
N SER A 134 8.04 -16.88 -2.82
CA SER A 134 7.24 -16.90 -1.59
C SER A 134 6.19 -15.80 -1.68
N ALA A 135 4.92 -16.19 -1.61
CA ALA A 135 3.83 -15.24 -1.41
C ALA A 135 3.73 -14.81 0.06
N GLY A 136 4.53 -15.42 0.94
CA GLY A 136 4.51 -15.21 2.39
C GLY A 136 5.14 -13.90 2.87
N ASP A 137 5.82 -13.15 2.01
CA ASP A 137 6.52 -11.91 2.40
C ASP A 137 5.67 -10.69 2.07
N TYR A 138 5.32 -9.90 3.09
CA TYR A 138 4.46 -8.72 2.99
C TYR A 138 5.16 -7.49 3.56
N ASP A 139 5.34 -6.48 2.72
CA ASP A 139 5.95 -5.20 3.06
C ASP A 139 5.20 -4.50 4.22
N SER A 140 3.89 -4.24 4.10
CA SER A 140 3.08 -3.75 5.22
C SER A 140 1.63 -4.24 5.18
N LEU A 141 1.10 -4.61 6.34
CA LEU A 141 -0.30 -4.99 6.54
C LEU A 141 -0.97 -4.04 7.53
N VAL A 142 -2.22 -3.68 7.25
CA VAL A 142 -3.00 -2.74 8.05
C VAL A 142 -4.34 -3.35 8.42
N VAL A 143 -4.70 -3.27 9.70
CA VAL A 143 -6.02 -3.65 10.20
C VAL A 143 -6.93 -2.42 10.18
N LEU A 144 -7.94 -2.47 9.31
CA LEU A 144 -8.95 -1.43 9.16
C LEU A 144 -10.00 -1.46 10.28
N ARG A 145 -10.81 -0.42 10.39
CA ARG A 145 -11.80 -0.25 11.46
C ARG A 145 -12.95 -1.26 11.45
N ASP A 146 -13.15 -1.91 10.31
CA ASP A 146 -14.09 -3.00 10.09
C ASP A 146 -13.43 -4.38 10.24
N MET A 147 -12.20 -4.44 10.77
CA MET A 147 -11.41 -5.67 10.97
C MET A 147 -10.94 -6.32 9.67
N ASN A 148 -11.11 -5.63 8.54
CA ASN A 148 -10.53 -6.04 7.27
C ASN A 148 -9.03 -5.76 7.21
N LEU A 149 -8.33 -6.53 6.38
CA LEU A 149 -6.91 -6.32 6.11
C LEU A 149 -6.74 -5.54 4.81
N ALA A 150 -5.90 -4.52 4.84
CA ALA A 150 -5.33 -3.92 3.66
C ALA A 150 -3.84 -4.28 3.56
N TYR A 151 -3.35 -4.50 2.35
CA TYR A 151 -1.95 -4.84 2.10
C TYR A 151 -1.26 -3.76 1.27
N PHE A 152 -0.11 -3.30 1.73
CA PHE A 152 0.70 -2.30 1.05
C PHE A 152 2.00 -2.92 0.57
N GLU A 153 2.26 -2.81 -0.73
CA GLU A 153 3.54 -3.12 -1.34
C GLU A 153 4.28 -1.81 -1.59
N CYS A 154 5.53 -1.70 -1.13
CA CYS A 154 6.32 -0.49 -1.19
C CYS A 154 7.46 -0.65 -2.21
N LYS A 155 7.44 0.15 -3.27
CA LYS A 155 8.51 0.20 -4.28
C LYS A 155 9.23 1.54 -4.22
N ALA A 156 10.36 1.53 -3.52
CA ALA A 156 11.28 2.65 -3.53
C ALA A 156 12.02 2.80 -4.87
N GLY A 157 12.24 1.70 -5.60
CA GLY A 157 12.88 1.68 -6.92
C GLY A 157 11.89 1.71 -8.09
N SER A 158 12.34 1.21 -9.24
CA SER A 158 11.47 0.97 -10.39
C SER A 158 10.46 -0.15 -10.09
N PHE A 159 9.30 -0.09 -10.74
CA PHE A 159 8.30 -1.15 -10.72
C PHE A 159 7.94 -1.55 -12.16
N ASP A 160 7.41 -2.76 -12.32
CA ASP A 160 7.02 -3.31 -13.61
C ASP A 160 5.68 -4.06 -13.52
N GLU A 161 5.24 -4.66 -14.62
CA GLU A 161 4.03 -5.51 -14.69
C GLU A 161 4.05 -6.63 -13.61
N SER A 162 5.23 -7.18 -13.30
CA SER A 162 5.40 -8.24 -12.30
C SER A 162 5.14 -7.74 -10.88
N ALA A 163 5.57 -6.51 -10.56
CA ALA A 163 5.28 -5.91 -9.25
C ALA A 163 3.77 -5.74 -9.01
N ILE A 164 3.01 -5.30 -10.03
CA ILE A 164 1.55 -5.18 -9.95
C ILE A 164 0.92 -6.56 -9.73
N GLN A 165 1.34 -7.56 -10.51
CA GLN A 165 0.84 -8.93 -10.39
C GLN A 165 1.13 -9.52 -9.01
N LYS A 166 2.35 -9.38 -8.50
CA LYS A 166 2.74 -9.86 -7.17
C LYS A 166 1.92 -9.19 -6.08
N CYS A 167 1.73 -7.88 -6.16
CA CYS A 167 0.91 -7.13 -5.21
C CYS A 167 -0.53 -7.67 -5.18
N TYR A 168 -1.13 -7.88 -6.36
CA TYR A 168 -2.47 -8.43 -6.49
C TYR A 168 -2.57 -9.89 -5.97
N GLU A 169 -1.62 -10.76 -6.31
CA GLU A 169 -1.62 -12.17 -5.87
C GLU A 169 -1.41 -12.31 -4.36
N ARG A 170 -0.56 -11.46 -3.76
CA ARG A 170 -0.37 -11.40 -2.31
C ARG A 170 -1.62 -10.90 -1.58
N MET A 171 -2.29 -9.88 -2.11
CA MET A 171 -3.59 -9.40 -1.63
C MET A 171 -4.63 -10.53 -1.58
N LEU A 172 -4.77 -11.27 -2.68
CA LEU A 172 -5.69 -12.41 -2.73
C LEU A 172 -5.31 -13.52 -1.76
N SER A 173 -4.02 -13.79 -1.60
CA SER A 173 -3.54 -14.88 -0.76
C SER A 173 -3.90 -14.72 0.72
N LEU A 174 -4.10 -13.49 1.20
CA LEU A 174 -4.54 -13.20 2.58
C LEU A 174 -6.01 -12.81 2.70
N ASN A 175 -6.76 -12.82 1.60
CA ASN A 175 -8.11 -12.27 1.54
C ASN A 175 -8.13 -10.82 2.08
N CYS A 176 -7.19 -10.00 1.62
CA CYS A 176 -7.22 -8.57 1.90
C CYS A 176 -8.37 -7.91 1.14
N GLU A 177 -8.96 -6.88 1.75
CA GLU A 177 -10.04 -6.07 1.14
C GLU A 177 -9.53 -5.34 -0.11
N TYR A 178 -8.34 -4.76 0.02
CA TYR A 178 -7.62 -4.10 -1.07
C TYR A 178 -6.12 -4.14 -0.84
N SER A 179 -5.36 -3.83 -1.89
CA SER A 179 -3.94 -3.53 -1.78
C SER A 179 -3.57 -2.20 -2.39
N ILE A 180 -2.43 -1.63 -1.95
CA ILE A 180 -1.84 -0.42 -2.54
C ILE A 180 -0.38 -0.72 -2.88
N LEU A 181 -0.03 -0.60 -4.15
CA LEU A 181 1.35 -0.51 -4.61
C LEU A 181 1.79 0.96 -4.58
N PHE A 182 2.65 1.29 -3.60
CA PHE A 182 3.24 2.61 -3.46
C PHE A 182 4.51 2.71 -4.31
N CYS A 183 4.48 3.57 -5.32
CA CYS A 183 5.63 3.82 -6.21
C CYS A 183 6.29 5.16 -5.86
N VAL A 184 7.57 5.13 -5.47
CA VAL A 184 8.29 6.40 -5.21
C VAL A 184 8.49 7.22 -6.50
N GLU A 185 8.53 6.55 -7.65
CA GLU A 185 8.59 7.18 -8.97
C GLU A 185 7.24 7.72 -9.43
N ASP A 186 7.25 8.82 -10.18
CA ASP A 186 6.04 9.47 -10.73
C ASP A 186 5.29 8.49 -11.65
N LEU A 187 3.97 8.41 -11.55
CA LEU A 187 3.14 7.62 -12.45
C LEU A 187 2.54 8.49 -13.55
N ASN A 188 2.52 7.98 -14.78
CA ASN A 188 1.79 8.57 -15.90
C ASN A 188 1.34 7.47 -16.87
N LYS A 189 0.51 7.85 -17.84
CA LYS A 189 -0.03 6.91 -18.84
C LYS A 189 1.06 6.22 -19.67
N ASP A 190 2.23 6.83 -19.82
CA ASP A 190 3.31 6.30 -20.67
C ASP A 190 4.20 5.29 -19.94
N ASN A 191 4.30 5.38 -18.61
CA ASN A 191 5.13 4.49 -17.81
C ASN A 191 4.35 3.34 -17.14
N ILE A 192 3.03 3.47 -16.97
CA ILE A 192 2.22 2.34 -16.51
C ILE A 192 1.89 1.42 -17.68
N LYS A 193 2.62 0.30 -17.76
CA LYS A 193 2.38 -0.75 -18.74
C LYS A 193 1.56 -1.84 -18.08
N TRP A 194 0.37 -2.10 -18.61
CA TRP A 194 -0.44 -3.25 -18.22
C TRP A 194 -0.87 -3.98 -19.47
N LYS A 195 -0.65 -5.31 -19.48
CA LYS A 195 -1.10 -6.20 -20.53
C LYS A 195 -1.89 -7.32 -19.88
N SER A 196 -3.22 -7.21 -19.95
CA SER A 196 -4.13 -8.23 -19.39
C SER A 196 -3.88 -9.64 -19.92
N SER A 197 -3.32 -9.78 -21.12
CA SER A 197 -2.95 -11.07 -21.72
C SER A 197 -1.80 -11.79 -21.04
N LYS A 198 -0.97 -11.07 -20.26
CA LYS A 198 0.21 -11.65 -19.59
C LYS A 198 -0.06 -12.06 -18.15
N VAL A 199 -1.12 -11.54 -17.54
CA VAL A 199 -1.44 -11.78 -16.13
C VAL A 199 -2.79 -12.44 -16.02
N LYS A 200 -2.80 -13.70 -15.58
CA LYS A 200 -4.04 -14.42 -15.29
C LYS A 200 -4.49 -14.07 -13.88
N ILE A 201 -5.41 -13.13 -13.77
CA ILE A 201 -6.12 -12.90 -12.50
C ILE A 201 -7.15 -14.03 -12.34
N PRO A 202 -7.08 -14.84 -11.27
CA PRO A 202 -7.86 -16.08 -11.15
C PRO A 202 -9.39 -15.91 -11.14
N VAL A 203 -9.89 -14.70 -10.91
CA VAL A 203 -11.28 -14.49 -10.44
C VAL A 203 -12.20 -13.83 -11.48
N VAL A 204 -11.67 -13.20 -12.53
CA VAL A 204 -12.52 -12.54 -13.56
C VAL A 204 -11.84 -12.58 -14.93
N ASN A 205 -12.62 -12.70 -16.00
CA ASN A 205 -12.13 -12.52 -17.37
C ASN A 205 -12.14 -11.03 -17.74
N GLY A 206 -11.14 -10.56 -18.49
CA GLY A 206 -11.16 -9.22 -19.08
C GLY A 206 -10.84 -8.06 -18.13
N HIS A 207 -10.01 -8.27 -17.11
CA HIS A 207 -9.57 -7.20 -16.20
C HIS A 207 -8.93 -6.02 -16.92
N GLN A 208 -9.35 -4.82 -16.53
CA GLN A 208 -8.85 -3.58 -17.09
C GLN A 208 -8.25 -2.72 -15.99
N LEU A 209 -7.14 -2.08 -16.33
CA LEU A 209 -6.54 -1.08 -15.47
C LEU A 209 -7.31 0.22 -15.67
N ASN A 210 -7.96 0.69 -14.61
CA ASN A 210 -8.69 1.95 -14.62
C ASN A 210 -7.83 3.05 -14.03
N MET A 211 -7.84 4.20 -14.68
CA MET A 211 -7.30 5.46 -14.17
C MET A 211 -8.44 6.23 -13.51
N ILE A 212 -8.26 6.60 -12.24
CA ILE A 212 -9.27 7.28 -11.44
C ILE A 212 -8.66 8.55 -10.82
N PHE A 213 -9.35 9.67 -10.91
CA PHE A 213 -8.97 10.90 -10.21
C PHE A 213 -10.20 11.75 -9.88
N VAL A 214 -10.05 12.63 -8.88
CA VAL A 214 -11.11 13.58 -8.51
C VAL A 214 -11.22 14.66 -9.58
N LYS A 215 -12.45 14.98 -10.00
CA LYS A 215 -12.69 16.05 -10.97
C LYS A 215 -12.01 17.35 -10.53
N ASP A 216 -11.33 18.00 -11.47
CA ASP A 216 -10.55 19.23 -11.24
C ASP A 216 -9.30 19.07 -10.33
N ASN A 217 -8.98 17.85 -9.88
CA ASN A 217 -7.75 17.56 -9.14
C ASN A 217 -7.00 16.34 -9.68
N PRO A 218 -6.29 16.47 -10.82
CA PRO A 218 -5.52 15.38 -11.43
C PRO A 218 -4.33 14.92 -10.59
N LYS A 219 -3.97 15.63 -9.51
CA LYS A 219 -2.89 15.21 -8.59
C LYS A 219 -3.31 14.05 -7.68
N ASP A 220 -4.62 13.79 -7.57
CA ASP A 220 -5.17 12.68 -6.79
C ASP A 220 -5.29 11.40 -7.64
N LEU A 221 -4.50 11.32 -8.71
CA LEU A 221 -4.47 10.20 -9.65
C LEU A 221 -4.12 8.89 -8.94
N ILE A 222 -4.99 7.91 -9.12
CA ILE A 222 -4.78 6.52 -8.74
C ILE A 222 -5.07 5.62 -9.94
N TYR A 223 -4.47 4.43 -9.94
CA TYR A 223 -4.86 3.36 -10.84
C TYR A 223 -5.49 2.23 -10.05
N ASP A 224 -6.49 1.57 -10.62
CA ASP A 224 -7.25 0.49 -10.01
C ASP A 224 -7.26 -0.73 -10.94
N LEU A 225 -6.72 -1.83 -10.43
CA LEU A 225 -6.83 -3.16 -10.98
C LEU A 225 -7.56 -4.05 -9.97
N HIS A 226 -8.89 -3.98 -9.98
CA HIS A 226 -9.75 -4.87 -9.21
C HIS A 226 -9.39 -4.92 -7.69
N ASN A 227 -9.30 -3.73 -7.07
CA ASN A 227 -8.91 -3.50 -5.67
C ASN A 227 -7.40 -3.60 -5.38
N CYS A 228 -6.56 -3.86 -6.38
CA CYS A 228 -5.14 -3.53 -6.32
C CYS A 228 -4.94 -2.12 -6.87
N TYR A 229 -4.67 -1.18 -5.98
CA TYR A 229 -4.45 0.22 -6.31
C TYR A 229 -2.98 0.51 -6.55
N ILE A 230 -2.66 1.44 -7.44
CA ILE A 230 -1.29 1.85 -7.73
C ILE A 230 -1.24 3.38 -7.64
N ILE A 231 -0.34 3.90 -6.81
CA ILE A 231 -0.18 5.34 -6.60
C ILE A 231 1.29 5.74 -6.59
N ASP A 232 1.60 6.89 -7.18
CA ASP A 232 2.90 7.51 -6.96
C ASP A 232 2.90 8.32 -5.67
N MET A 233 4.11 8.59 -5.20
CA MET A 233 4.36 9.32 -3.98
C MET A 233 4.52 10.83 -4.18
N LYS A 234 4.28 11.35 -5.39
CA LYS A 234 4.30 12.78 -5.71
C LYS A 234 2.95 13.41 -5.37
N GLY A 235 3.01 14.62 -4.83
CA GLY A 235 1.83 15.33 -4.33
C GLY A 235 1.39 14.79 -2.98
N SER A 236 0.09 14.88 -2.68
CA SER A 236 -0.48 14.45 -1.41
C SER A 236 -0.87 12.98 -1.46
N ILE A 237 -0.08 12.12 -0.81
CA ILE A 237 -0.37 10.69 -0.64
C ILE A 237 -1.69 10.51 0.12
N GLU A 238 -1.91 11.36 1.13
CA GLU A 238 -3.15 11.41 1.91
C GLU A 238 -4.39 11.55 1.00
N ASN A 239 -4.37 12.46 0.03
CA ASN A 239 -5.50 12.62 -0.89
C ASN A 239 -5.72 11.39 -1.78
N LYS A 240 -4.65 10.77 -2.26
CA LYS A 240 -4.75 9.54 -3.06
C LYS A 240 -5.36 8.39 -2.27
N ILE A 241 -4.97 8.23 -1.01
CA ILE A 241 -5.56 7.23 -0.11
C ILE A 241 -7.02 7.56 0.19
N LYS A 242 -7.38 8.85 0.40
CA LYS A 242 -8.80 9.26 0.53
C LYS A 242 -9.59 8.83 -0.71
N THR A 243 -9.04 9.02 -1.91
CA THR A 243 -9.68 8.57 -3.15
C THR A 243 -9.88 7.05 -3.15
N ILE A 244 -8.86 6.27 -2.81
CA ILE A 244 -8.94 4.80 -2.71
C ILE A 244 -10.05 4.36 -1.75
N LEU A 245 -10.06 4.91 -0.53
CA LEU A 245 -11.04 4.56 0.51
C LEU A 245 -12.48 4.90 0.05
N ARG A 246 -12.68 6.05 -0.59
CA ARG A 246 -14.00 6.44 -1.12
C ARG A 246 -14.42 5.57 -2.32
N VAL A 247 -13.47 5.18 -3.17
CA VAL A 247 -13.75 4.25 -4.29
C VAL A 247 -14.16 2.88 -3.76
N ASN A 248 -13.47 2.33 -2.75
CA ASN A 248 -13.87 1.07 -2.11
C ASN A 248 -15.27 1.16 -1.48
N ALA A 249 -15.55 2.22 -0.72
CA ALA A 249 -16.87 2.44 -0.14
C ALA A 249 -17.97 2.53 -1.22
N ALA A 250 -17.70 3.18 -2.35
CA ALA A 250 -18.63 3.24 -3.48
C ALA A 250 -18.87 1.85 -4.11
N LYS A 251 -17.82 1.05 -4.30
CA LYS A 251 -17.92 -0.32 -4.83
C LYS A 251 -18.78 -1.22 -3.93
N ILE A 252 -18.56 -1.18 -2.61
CA ILE A 252 -19.34 -1.96 -1.64
C ILE A 252 -20.82 -1.58 -1.70
N ASN A 253 -21.12 -0.28 -1.72
CA ASN A 253 -22.50 0.20 -1.82
C ASN A 253 -23.16 -0.24 -3.12
N GLN A 254 -22.48 -0.15 -4.27
CA GLN A 254 -23.03 -0.58 -5.56
C GLN A 254 -23.39 -2.07 -5.57
N LEU A 255 -22.50 -2.94 -5.06
CA LEU A 255 -22.76 -4.36 -4.91
C LEU A 255 -23.98 -4.63 -4.02
N HIS A 256 -24.13 -3.88 -2.92
CA HIS A 256 -25.28 -3.99 -2.03
C HIS A 256 -26.60 -3.64 -2.73
N TYR A 257 -26.60 -2.71 -3.67
CA TYR A 257 -27.77 -2.34 -4.48
C TYR A 257 -27.94 -3.20 -5.75
N GLY A 258 -27.12 -4.21 -5.98
CA GLY A 258 -27.15 -5.04 -7.19
C GLY A 258 -26.77 -4.28 -8.46
N ILE A 259 -26.17 -3.09 -8.33
CA ILE A 259 -25.68 -2.27 -9.43
C ILE A 259 -24.25 -2.75 -9.69
N GLY A 260 -23.97 -3.23 -10.90
CA GLY A 260 -22.60 -3.53 -11.30
C GLY A 260 -21.70 -2.29 -11.17
N ILE A 261 -20.39 -2.47 -11.07
CA ILE A 261 -19.43 -1.35 -10.96
C ILE A 261 -19.54 -0.46 -12.22
N ASP A 262 -20.22 0.67 -12.11
CA ASP A 262 -20.57 1.54 -13.25
C ASP A 262 -19.83 2.88 -13.20
N LYS A 263 -19.26 3.26 -14.35
CA LYS A 263 -18.49 4.50 -14.55
C LYS A 263 -19.35 5.75 -14.39
N GLU A 264 -20.62 5.71 -14.75
CA GLU A 264 -21.52 6.86 -14.62
C GLU A 264 -21.77 7.19 -13.15
N THR A 265 -21.91 6.16 -12.31
CA THR A 265 -22.01 6.34 -10.86
C THR A 265 -20.76 7.00 -10.26
N PHE A 266 -19.56 6.57 -10.66
CA PHE A 266 -18.32 7.25 -10.23
C PHE A 266 -18.25 8.71 -10.68
N LYS A 267 -18.72 9.02 -11.89
CA LYS A 267 -18.83 10.41 -12.38
C LYS A 267 -19.78 11.24 -11.53
N ASN A 268 -20.92 10.69 -11.14
CA ASN A 268 -21.88 11.36 -10.28
C ASN A 268 -21.32 11.63 -8.86
N LEU A 269 -20.39 10.79 -8.39
CA LEU A 269 -19.65 11.01 -7.15
C LEU A 269 -18.45 11.97 -7.28
N GLY A 270 -18.25 12.57 -8.47
CA GLY A 270 -17.20 13.56 -8.72
C GLY A 270 -15.86 12.96 -9.18
N TYR A 271 -15.82 11.70 -9.60
CA TYR A 271 -14.60 11.07 -10.12
C TYR A 271 -14.59 10.99 -11.64
N ILE A 272 -13.41 11.14 -12.24
CA ILE A 272 -13.19 10.80 -13.64
C ILE A 272 -12.58 9.41 -13.69
N VAL A 273 -13.22 8.50 -14.44
CA VAL A 273 -12.76 7.12 -14.63
C VAL A 273 -12.48 6.90 -16.12
N GLU A 274 -11.23 6.59 -16.44
CA GLU A 274 -10.80 6.24 -17.78
C GLU A 274 -10.19 4.84 -17.77
N THR A 275 -10.65 3.95 -18.65
CA THR A 275 -10.03 2.65 -18.82
C THR A 275 -8.83 2.79 -19.72
N LEU A 276 -7.67 2.30 -19.28
CA LEU A 276 -6.51 2.18 -20.15
C LEU A 276 -6.74 1.01 -21.12
N ASN A 277 -6.93 1.33 -22.40
CA ASN A 277 -7.22 0.36 -23.45
C ASN A 277 -6.14 -0.73 -23.52
N ASN A 278 -6.54 -1.97 -23.29
CA ASN A 278 -5.82 -3.14 -23.79
C ASN A 278 -6.05 -3.23 -25.31
N GLN A 279 -5.02 -3.61 -26.07
CA GLN A 279 -5.26 -4.28 -27.34
C GLN A 279 -6.22 -5.45 -27.08
N GLN A 280 -7.38 -5.44 -27.74
CA GLN A 280 -8.46 -6.40 -27.57
C GLN A 280 -7.92 -7.84 -27.67
N TYR A 281 -8.27 -8.69 -26.70
CA TYR A 281 -8.18 -10.13 -26.92
C TYR A 281 -9.45 -10.59 -27.61
N VAL A 282 -9.25 -11.22 -28.77
CA VAL A 282 -10.23 -12.03 -29.50
C VAL A 282 -10.54 -13.28 -28.65
N GLY A 283 -11.80 -13.68 -28.62
CA GLY A 283 -12.38 -14.59 -27.63
C GLY A 283 -11.73 -15.97 -27.50
N TRP A 284 -12.06 -16.65 -26.41
CA TRP A 284 -11.82 -18.08 -26.24
C TRP A 284 -13.14 -18.83 -26.23
N GLU A 285 -13.26 -19.75 -27.19
CA GLU A 285 -14.19 -20.87 -27.14
C GLU A 285 -13.80 -21.83 -26.00
N ASP A 286 -14.83 -22.25 -25.25
CA ASP A 286 -14.97 -23.50 -24.52
C ASP A 286 -13.77 -24.10 -23.78
N ALA A 287 -13.56 -23.66 -22.54
CA ALA A 287 -13.00 -24.52 -21.51
C ALA A 287 -14.15 -25.30 -20.84
N LYS A 288 -14.44 -26.50 -21.35
CA LYS A 288 -15.30 -27.49 -20.68
C LYS A 288 -14.69 -27.85 -19.32
N ILE A 289 -15.36 -27.44 -18.25
CA ILE A 289 -15.13 -27.97 -16.91
C ILE A 289 -15.63 -29.41 -16.92
N THR A 290 -14.72 -30.36 -16.74
CA THR A 290 -15.07 -31.73 -16.36
C THR A 290 -14.87 -31.81 -14.85
N LEU A 291 -15.96 -32.11 -14.13
CA LEU A 291 -15.98 -32.30 -12.68
C LEU A 291 -15.16 -33.53 -12.27
#